data_AF-A0A9N9NAU7-F1
#
_entry.id   AF-A0A9N9NAU7-F1
#
_cell.length_a   1.000
_cell.length_b   1.000
_cell.length_c   1.000
_cell.angle_alpha   90.00
_cell.angle_beta   90.00
_cell.angle_gamma   90.00
#
_symmetry.space_group_name_H-M   'P 1'
#
loop_
_entity.id
_entity.type
_entity.pdbx_description
1 polymer ?
#
loop_
_entity_poly.entity_id
_entity_poly.type
_entity_poly.pdbx_seq_one_letter_code
_entity_poly.pdbx_strand_id
1 'polypeptide(L)'
;MLNVLKRDLFGMELPTNKLNQMAGDTTWYQHDDLIKSIEYLAHIPSSIRHLKILSEVLTQFNVKNREKSWAVEMLNTLENADMVLGDLSEFFLIYNLRFDAYEECWSIIEALSLAKEFIDFLFKELVGRDLTNLINAVDDQSSTKLLRENTVVALIEVNKALDPLSKEASRSSIDSFLDCLSEVSKKNPSLTTKIITCNTHNLALQNMYRNIANRDLCEVMLTYDTTQNQPRVTASYNLADLHDLYGRALFIGKSIASVDRSKGENDVKNINTFITQVDLVQQIIEVNSKLIRLGHFLYQNMRIEARDVSELQDVLDKLTQDLKIWEDVVDRAQNEHYYLTFFSAHHILAFYNYFRTDNPGHDNDKLKEVCQNIIRFVNDAAQLPIPTGKLNAVQSKDDFFPVLCNIGVILYDIFSDIPRQIRSIPDILKPVIADTVFSGQIFVAA
;
A
#
# COMPACT_ATOMS: atom_id res chain seq x y z
N MET A 1 -44.35 -2.12 -1.64
CA MET A 1 -45.14 -1.92 -2.90
C MET A 1 -44.28 -2.19 -4.15
N LEU A 2 -43.02 -1.75 -4.16
CA LEU A 2 -42.02 -2.01 -5.21
C LEU A 2 -41.77 -3.52 -5.51
N ASN A 3 -41.83 -4.40 -4.50
CA ASN A 3 -41.67 -5.85 -4.71
C ASN A 3 -42.86 -6.50 -5.43
N VAL A 4 -44.05 -5.91 -5.33
CA VAL A 4 -45.24 -6.34 -6.07
C VAL A 4 -45.15 -5.85 -7.51
N LEU A 5 -44.73 -4.60 -7.72
CA LEU A 5 -44.44 -4.05 -9.05
C LEU A 5 -43.29 -4.77 -9.77
N LYS A 6 -42.19 -5.11 -9.08
CA LYS A 6 -41.10 -5.96 -9.61
C LYS A 6 -41.57 -7.35 -10.03
N ARG A 7 -42.59 -7.91 -9.37
CA ARG A 7 -43.14 -9.22 -9.74
C ARG A 7 -44.08 -9.14 -10.93
N ASP A 8 -44.85 -8.05 -11.01
CA ASP A 8 -45.90 -7.87 -12.02
C ASP A 8 -45.36 -7.22 -13.33
N LEU A 9 -44.29 -6.39 -13.29
CA LEU A 9 -43.64 -5.81 -14.49
C LEU A 9 -42.81 -6.84 -15.28
N PHE A 10 -42.19 -7.80 -14.59
CA PHE A 10 -41.40 -8.86 -15.22
C PHE A 10 -42.23 -10.10 -15.61
N GLY A 11 -43.55 -10.05 -15.43
CA GLY A 11 -44.49 -11.11 -15.78
C GLY A 11 -45.88 -10.57 -16.12
N MET A 12 -46.01 -10.02 -17.34
CA MET A 12 -47.22 -9.70 -18.13
C MET A 12 -48.51 -9.17 -17.43
N GLU A 13 -48.98 -8.04 -17.96
CA GLU A 13 -50.30 -7.38 -17.84
C GLU A 13 -50.67 -6.76 -16.48
N LEU A 14 -50.35 -5.46 -16.34
CA LEU A 14 -50.97 -4.59 -15.33
C LEU A 14 -52.39 -4.20 -15.77
N PRO A 15 -53.44 -4.47 -14.98
CA PRO A 15 -54.79 -3.99 -15.27
C PRO A 15 -54.85 -2.47 -15.13
N THR A 16 -55.35 -1.79 -16.16
CA THR A 16 -55.47 -0.32 -16.27
C THR A 16 -56.17 0.32 -15.07
N ASN A 17 -57.04 -0.43 -14.37
CA ASN A 17 -57.71 0.02 -13.15
C ASN A 17 -56.80 0.19 -11.93
N LYS A 18 -55.68 -0.56 -11.82
CA LYS A 18 -54.70 -0.37 -10.73
C LYS A 18 -53.83 0.87 -10.97
N LEU A 19 -53.48 1.16 -12.22
CA LEU A 19 -52.79 2.39 -12.61
C LEU A 19 -53.65 3.63 -12.32
N ASN A 20 -54.95 3.56 -12.60
CA ASN A 20 -55.89 4.65 -12.31
C ASN A 20 -56.16 4.86 -10.81
N GLN A 21 -56.10 3.80 -9.99
CA GLN A 21 -56.12 3.94 -8.52
C GLN A 21 -54.82 4.50 -7.96
N MET A 22 -53.67 4.23 -8.59
CA MET A 22 -52.37 4.79 -8.23
C MET A 22 -52.22 6.27 -8.61
N ALA A 23 -52.99 6.74 -9.60
CA ALA A 23 -53.09 8.15 -10.00
C ALA A 23 -54.04 8.99 -9.12
N GLY A 24 -54.47 8.46 -7.97
CA GLY A 24 -55.47 9.06 -7.08
C GLY A 24 -54.95 10.24 -6.26
N ASP A 25 -54.68 11.37 -6.90
CA ASP A 25 -55.21 12.68 -6.50
C ASP A 25 -55.00 13.67 -7.66
N THR A 26 -56.06 14.40 -8.01
CA THR A 26 -56.16 15.25 -9.20
C THR A 26 -55.28 16.49 -9.13
N THR A 27 -53.96 16.32 -9.28
CA THR A 27 -52.99 17.32 -9.77
C THR A 27 -51.79 16.64 -10.44
N TRP A 28 -51.94 15.47 -11.07
CA TRP A 28 -50.89 14.94 -11.93
C TRP A 28 -50.98 15.65 -13.30
N TYR A 29 -50.14 16.64 -13.51
CA TYR A 29 -49.94 17.18 -14.84
C TYR A 29 -49.07 16.19 -15.62
N GLN A 30 -49.68 15.63 -16.68
CA GLN A 30 -49.07 14.98 -17.84
C GLN A 30 -48.81 13.46 -17.74
N HIS A 31 -49.46 12.74 -18.67
CA HIS A 31 -49.26 11.33 -19.02
C HIS A 31 -47.80 10.92 -19.21
N ASP A 32 -46.94 11.90 -19.52
CA ASP A 32 -45.52 11.75 -19.73
C ASP A 32 -44.73 11.51 -18.44
N ASP A 33 -45.19 12.03 -17.28
CA ASP A 33 -44.48 11.84 -16.01
C ASP A 33 -44.67 10.44 -15.42
N LEU A 34 -45.86 9.84 -15.62
CA LEU A 34 -46.11 8.45 -15.25
C LEU A 34 -45.30 7.48 -16.13
N ILE A 35 -45.22 7.75 -17.44
CA ILE A 35 -44.43 6.93 -18.37
C ILE A 35 -42.95 7.01 -17.98
N LYS A 36 -42.41 8.20 -17.74
CA LYS A 36 -41.02 8.39 -17.27
C LYS A 36 -40.75 7.68 -15.94
N SER A 37 -41.65 7.78 -14.96
CA SER A 37 -41.48 7.05 -13.69
C SER A 37 -41.46 5.54 -13.88
N ILE A 38 -42.25 5.00 -14.81
CA ILE A 38 -42.21 3.56 -15.13
C ILE A 38 -40.89 3.19 -15.82
N GLU A 39 -40.38 4.03 -16.73
CA GLU A 39 -39.06 3.84 -17.34
C GLU A 39 -37.93 3.86 -16.28
N TYR A 40 -38.00 4.76 -15.30
CA TYR A 40 -37.03 4.85 -14.21
C TYR A 40 -36.98 3.60 -13.33
N LEU A 41 -38.09 2.86 -13.18
CA LEU A 41 -38.08 1.58 -12.45
C LEU A 41 -37.08 0.58 -13.06
N ALA A 42 -36.88 0.60 -14.38
CA ALA A 42 -35.91 -0.25 -15.06
C ALA A 42 -34.46 0.18 -14.79
N HIS A 43 -34.23 1.46 -14.47
CA HIS A 43 -32.91 2.03 -14.21
C HIS A 43 -32.45 1.91 -12.75
N ILE A 44 -33.34 1.59 -11.80
CA ILE A 44 -32.99 1.44 -10.37
C ILE A 44 -31.80 0.50 -10.14
N PRO A 45 -31.74 -0.71 -10.72
CA PRO A 45 -30.60 -1.62 -10.49
C PRO A 45 -29.26 -1.04 -10.96
N SER A 46 -29.24 -0.34 -12.10
CA SER A 46 -28.02 0.33 -12.60
C SER A 46 -27.63 1.52 -11.72
N SER A 47 -28.60 2.33 -11.26
CA SER A 47 -28.33 3.47 -10.38
C SER A 47 -27.76 3.01 -9.03
N ILE A 48 -28.32 1.95 -8.44
CA ILE A 48 -27.78 1.33 -7.22
C ILE A 48 -26.33 0.88 -7.45
N ARG A 49 -26.05 0.23 -8.59
CA ARG A 49 -24.69 -0.20 -8.92
C ARG A 49 -23.72 0.98 -8.99
N HIS A 50 -24.08 2.05 -9.70
CA HIS A 50 -23.22 3.25 -9.81
C HIS A 50 -22.96 3.89 -8.45
N LEU A 51 -23.99 4.07 -7.62
CA LEU A 51 -23.83 4.63 -6.28
C LEU A 51 -22.92 3.77 -5.39
N LYS A 52 -23.00 2.43 -5.50
CA LYS A 52 -22.09 1.51 -4.80
C LYS A 52 -20.64 1.63 -5.28
N ILE A 53 -20.43 1.70 -6.59
CA ILE A 53 -19.11 1.90 -7.19
C ILE A 53 -18.49 3.22 -6.67
N LEU A 54 -19.24 4.31 -6.69
CA LEU A 54 -18.79 5.60 -6.17
C LEU A 54 -18.46 5.53 -4.67
N SER A 55 -19.33 4.91 -3.87
CA SER A 55 -19.11 4.74 -2.42
C SER A 55 -17.82 3.96 -2.10
N GLU A 56 -17.48 2.95 -2.90
CA GLU A 56 -16.22 2.19 -2.74
C GLU A 56 -15.02 3.11 -3.00
N VAL A 57 -15.04 3.89 -4.08
CA VAL A 57 -13.94 4.83 -4.41
C VAL A 57 -13.78 5.92 -3.34
N LEU A 58 -14.88 6.50 -2.85
CA LEU A 58 -14.83 7.47 -1.75
C LEU A 58 -14.21 6.89 -0.48
N THR A 59 -14.40 5.58 -0.25
CA THR A 59 -13.80 4.86 0.88
C THR A 59 -12.30 4.63 0.64
N GLN A 60 -11.89 4.20 -0.56
CA GLN A 60 -10.49 4.01 -0.91
C GLN A 60 -9.65 5.30 -0.78
N PHE A 61 -10.24 6.46 -1.14
CA PHE A 61 -9.59 7.76 -1.01
C PHE A 61 -9.79 8.44 0.36
N ASN A 62 -10.51 7.79 1.28
CA ASN A 62 -10.86 8.32 2.60
C ASN A 62 -11.46 9.75 2.54
N VAL A 63 -12.44 9.96 1.66
CA VAL A 63 -13.06 11.27 1.45
C VAL A 63 -13.83 11.72 2.72
N LYS A 64 -13.74 13.02 3.03
CA LYS A 64 -14.38 13.61 4.21
C LYS A 64 -15.90 13.41 4.19
N ASN A 65 -16.48 13.07 5.34
CA ASN A 65 -17.93 12.94 5.53
C ASN A 65 -18.62 11.99 4.52
N ARG A 66 -17.91 10.99 3.98
CA ARG A 66 -18.47 10.05 2.97
C ARG A 66 -19.77 9.37 3.38
N GLU A 67 -19.96 9.11 4.68
CA GLU A 67 -21.17 8.49 5.25
C GLU A 67 -22.41 9.40 5.19
N LYS A 68 -22.20 10.72 5.12
CA LYS A 68 -23.25 11.74 4.96
C LYS A 68 -23.26 12.32 3.55
N SER A 69 -22.72 11.59 2.58
CA SER A 69 -22.66 12.04 1.20
C SER A 69 -24.02 11.84 0.52
N TRP A 70 -24.30 12.68 -0.48
CA TRP A 70 -25.49 12.52 -1.31
C TRP A 70 -25.55 11.14 -1.96
N ALA A 71 -24.41 10.49 -2.23
CA ALA A 71 -24.37 9.15 -2.80
C ALA A 71 -24.94 8.09 -1.85
N VAL A 72 -24.60 8.17 -0.56
CA VAL A 72 -25.13 7.27 0.48
C VAL A 72 -26.60 7.56 0.76
N GLU A 73 -26.98 8.84 0.82
CA GLU A 73 -28.39 9.24 0.99
C GLU A 73 -29.25 8.71 -0.16
N MET A 74 -28.81 8.91 -1.42
CA MET A 74 -29.52 8.40 -2.59
C MET A 74 -29.60 6.86 -2.61
N LEU A 75 -28.55 6.18 -2.17
CA LEU A 75 -28.56 4.72 -2.08
C LEU A 75 -29.60 4.23 -1.07
N ASN A 76 -29.66 4.86 0.10
CA ASN A 76 -30.65 4.55 1.13
C ASN A 76 -32.09 4.81 0.63
N THR A 77 -32.29 5.88 -0.14
CA THR A 77 -33.58 6.18 -0.76
C THR A 77 -34.00 5.09 -1.74
N LEU A 78 -33.11 4.62 -2.62
CA LEU A 78 -33.42 3.55 -3.59
C LEU A 78 -33.58 2.17 -2.95
N GLU A 79 -32.94 1.92 -1.81
CA GLU A 79 -33.07 0.67 -1.06
C GLU A 79 -34.30 0.67 -0.13
N ASN A 80 -35.00 1.81 0.02
CA ASN A 80 -36.25 1.91 0.78
C ASN A 80 -37.42 1.21 0.05
N ALA A 81 -38.01 0.21 0.70
CA ALA A 81 -39.11 -0.59 0.15
C ALA A 81 -40.46 0.16 0.01
N ASP A 82 -40.56 1.34 0.65
CA ASP A 82 -41.78 2.14 0.77
C ASP A 82 -41.84 3.35 -0.19
N MET A 83 -40.85 3.49 -1.08
CA MET A 83 -40.80 4.60 -2.04
C MET A 83 -42.01 4.58 -3.00
N VAL A 84 -42.68 5.74 -3.17
CA VAL A 84 -43.81 5.88 -4.10
C VAL A 84 -43.34 6.36 -5.48
N LEU A 85 -44.20 6.19 -6.50
CA LEU A 85 -43.86 6.45 -7.89
C LEU A 85 -43.66 7.94 -8.21
N GLY A 86 -44.26 8.84 -7.44
CA GLY A 86 -44.04 10.28 -7.53
C GLY A 86 -42.62 10.67 -7.10
N ASP A 87 -42.17 10.15 -5.96
CA ASP A 87 -40.82 10.37 -5.42
C ASP A 87 -39.72 9.86 -6.36
N LEU A 88 -40.01 8.84 -7.16
CA LEU A 88 -39.08 8.28 -8.15
C LEU A 88 -38.72 9.28 -9.24
N SER A 89 -39.67 10.08 -9.71
CA SER A 89 -39.41 11.10 -10.75
C SER A 89 -38.50 12.19 -10.21
N GLU A 90 -38.79 12.71 -9.02
CA GLU A 90 -37.97 13.73 -8.36
C GLU A 90 -36.57 13.18 -8.02
N PHE A 91 -36.48 11.95 -7.53
CA PHE A 91 -35.21 11.27 -7.29
C PHE A 91 -34.36 11.22 -8.56
N PHE A 92 -34.91 10.73 -9.68
CA PHE A 92 -34.15 10.55 -10.91
C PHE A 92 -33.78 11.87 -11.57
N LEU A 93 -34.56 12.93 -11.38
CA LEU A 93 -34.17 14.28 -11.77
C LEU A 93 -32.87 14.70 -11.07
N ILE A 94 -32.79 14.54 -9.74
CA ILE A 94 -31.61 14.90 -8.95
C ILE A 94 -30.44 13.96 -9.26
N TYR A 95 -30.70 12.65 -9.35
CA TYR A 95 -29.69 11.64 -9.68
C TYR A 95 -29.04 11.92 -11.05
N ASN A 96 -29.85 12.15 -12.09
CA ASN A 96 -29.32 12.42 -13.44
C ASN A 96 -28.51 13.73 -13.43
N LEU A 97 -29.01 14.78 -12.77
CA LEU A 97 -28.28 16.06 -12.70
C LEU A 97 -26.91 15.93 -12.04
N ARG A 98 -26.77 15.07 -11.03
CA ARG A 98 -25.48 14.74 -10.41
C ARG A 98 -24.62 13.83 -11.28
N PHE A 99 -25.23 12.84 -11.93
CA PHE A 99 -24.51 11.88 -12.78
C PHE A 99 -23.93 12.55 -14.02
N ASP A 100 -24.74 13.35 -14.70
CA ASP A 100 -24.40 14.07 -15.93
C ASP A 100 -23.30 15.11 -15.68
N ALA A 101 -23.29 15.74 -14.50
CA ALA A 101 -22.24 16.69 -14.11
C ALA A 101 -20.83 16.07 -14.09
N TYR A 102 -20.73 14.75 -13.95
CA TYR A 102 -19.47 14.02 -13.77
C TYR A 102 -19.28 12.88 -14.79
N GLU A 103 -20.00 12.92 -15.91
CA GLU A 103 -19.95 11.90 -16.98
C GLU A 103 -18.49 11.60 -17.41
N GLU A 104 -17.67 12.64 -17.54
CA GLU A 104 -16.29 12.53 -18.02
C GLU A 104 -15.34 11.76 -17.08
N CYS A 105 -15.64 11.67 -15.78
CA CYS A 105 -14.81 10.95 -14.82
C CYS A 105 -15.36 9.57 -14.43
N TRP A 106 -16.55 9.18 -14.91
CA TRP A 106 -17.14 7.89 -14.56
C TRP A 106 -16.29 6.69 -14.97
N SER A 107 -15.66 6.75 -16.15
CA SER A 107 -14.76 5.68 -16.59
C SER A 107 -13.57 5.48 -15.65
N ILE A 108 -13.06 6.55 -15.05
CA ILE A 108 -11.99 6.49 -14.04
C ILE A 108 -12.54 5.92 -12.74
N ILE A 109 -13.71 6.37 -12.27
CA ILE A 109 -14.36 5.88 -11.05
C ILE A 109 -14.56 4.36 -11.13
N GLU A 110 -15.05 3.85 -12.27
CA GLU A 110 -15.18 2.41 -12.49
C GLU A 110 -13.83 1.70 -12.43
N ALA A 111 -12.81 2.20 -13.14
CA ALA A 111 -11.48 1.60 -13.15
C ALA A 111 -10.84 1.56 -11.76
N LEU A 112 -10.99 2.62 -10.96
CA LEU A 112 -10.51 2.70 -9.58
C LEU A 112 -11.23 1.68 -8.69
N SER A 113 -12.55 1.54 -8.82
CA SER A 113 -13.32 0.58 -8.02
C SER A 113 -12.86 -0.87 -8.22
N LEU A 114 -12.38 -1.21 -9.42
CA LEU A 114 -11.87 -2.54 -9.78
C LEU A 114 -10.39 -2.74 -9.44
N ALA A 115 -9.69 -1.67 -9.04
CA ALA A 115 -8.24 -1.66 -8.83
C ALA A 115 -7.84 -1.55 -7.36
N LYS A 116 -8.67 -2.03 -6.44
CA LYS A 116 -8.48 -1.87 -4.98
C LYS A 116 -7.08 -2.24 -4.48
N GLU A 117 -6.57 -3.42 -4.84
CA GLU A 117 -5.22 -3.85 -4.42
C GLU A 117 -4.11 -2.98 -4.99
N PHE A 118 -4.28 -2.48 -6.22
CA PHE A 118 -3.34 -1.58 -6.85
C PHE A 118 -3.37 -0.19 -6.20
N ILE A 119 -4.55 0.33 -5.87
CA ILE A 119 -4.71 1.62 -5.19
C ILE A 119 -4.13 1.58 -3.77
N ASP A 120 -4.35 0.47 -3.05
CA ASP A 120 -3.71 0.24 -1.75
C ASP A 120 -2.18 0.28 -1.86
N PHE A 121 -1.61 -0.41 -2.87
CA PHE A 121 -0.19 -0.37 -3.15
C PHE A 121 0.28 1.06 -3.49
N LEU A 122 -0.43 1.77 -4.37
CA LEU A 122 -0.10 3.14 -4.76
C LEU A 122 -0.02 4.06 -3.54
N PHE A 123 -1.03 4.03 -2.67
CA PHE A 123 -1.14 4.96 -1.55
C PHE A 123 -0.26 4.61 -0.36
N LYS A 124 -0.02 3.32 -0.10
CA LYS A 124 0.85 2.90 1.00
C LYS A 124 2.33 2.97 0.59
N GLU A 125 2.64 2.56 -0.64
CA GLU A 125 4.01 2.32 -1.05
C GLU A 125 4.63 3.36 -1.99
N LEU A 126 3.84 4.14 -2.73
CA LEU A 126 4.39 5.00 -3.79
C LEU A 126 4.11 6.51 -3.59
N VAL A 127 2.99 6.87 -2.96
CA VAL A 127 2.63 8.25 -2.66
C VAL A 127 3.75 8.97 -1.91
N GLY A 128 4.14 10.15 -2.42
CA GLY A 128 5.22 10.96 -1.85
C GLY A 128 6.66 10.44 -2.05
N ARG A 129 6.87 9.36 -2.81
CA ARG A 129 8.22 8.81 -3.08
C ARG A 129 8.71 9.16 -4.48
N ASP A 130 10.02 9.26 -4.62
CA ASP A 130 10.66 9.45 -5.93
C ASP A 130 10.66 8.14 -6.73
N LEU A 131 9.94 8.14 -7.85
CA LEU A 131 9.82 6.98 -8.75
C LEU A 131 10.88 6.99 -9.86
N THR A 132 11.81 7.94 -9.88
CA THR A 132 12.85 8.05 -10.93
C THR A 132 13.72 6.79 -11.00
N ASN A 133 13.97 6.14 -9.86
CA ASN A 133 14.74 4.88 -9.80
C ASN A 133 14.02 3.69 -10.45
N LEU A 134 12.69 3.73 -10.61
CA LEU A 134 11.95 2.71 -11.36
C LEU A 134 12.26 2.80 -12.86
N ILE A 135 12.45 4.00 -13.41
CA ILE A 135 12.79 4.20 -14.82
C ILE A 135 14.17 3.60 -15.12
N ASN A 136 15.18 3.94 -14.32
CA ASN A 136 16.55 3.44 -14.49
C ASN A 136 16.63 1.91 -14.33
N ALA A 137 15.80 1.33 -13.46
CA ALA A 137 15.75 -0.12 -13.27
C ALA A 137 15.15 -0.88 -14.45
N VAL A 138 14.25 -0.27 -15.25
CA VAL A 138 13.77 -0.87 -16.51
C VAL A 138 14.89 -0.91 -17.54
N ASP A 139 15.69 0.15 -17.65
CA ASP A 139 16.79 0.25 -18.62
C ASP A 139 17.92 -0.77 -18.32
N ASP A 140 18.21 -0.99 -17.04
CA ASP A 140 19.19 -2.01 -16.59
C ASP A 140 18.66 -3.45 -16.71
N GLN A 141 17.34 -3.66 -16.64
CA GLN A 141 16.69 -4.97 -16.75
C GLN A 141 16.07 -5.19 -18.13
N SER A 142 16.91 -5.17 -19.17
CA SER A 142 16.52 -5.61 -20.52
C SER A 142 15.99 -7.06 -20.60
N SER A 143 16.07 -7.82 -19.50
CA SER A 143 15.59 -9.21 -19.36
C SER A 143 14.17 -9.35 -18.78
N THR A 144 13.54 -8.33 -18.18
CA THR A 144 12.12 -8.42 -17.77
C THR A 144 11.19 -8.22 -18.95
N LYS A 145 11.14 -9.19 -19.87
CA LYS A 145 10.22 -9.22 -21.02
C LYS A 145 8.72 -9.13 -20.66
N LEU A 146 8.35 -9.19 -19.38
CA LEU A 146 6.97 -9.11 -18.88
C LEU A 146 6.43 -7.68 -18.69
N LEU A 147 7.27 -6.74 -18.25
CA LEU A 147 6.87 -5.35 -18.04
C LEU A 147 7.47 -4.51 -19.17
N ARG A 148 6.61 -4.01 -20.06
CA ARG A 148 7.05 -3.04 -21.06
C ARG A 148 7.35 -1.72 -20.35
N GLU A 149 8.34 -0.98 -20.83
CA GLU A 149 8.64 0.40 -20.42
C GLU A 149 7.36 1.25 -20.26
N ASN A 150 6.41 1.06 -21.17
CA ASN A 150 5.09 1.68 -21.15
C ASN A 150 4.28 1.44 -19.86
N THR A 151 4.45 0.31 -19.18
CA THR A 151 3.74 -0.01 -17.93
C THR A 151 4.30 0.78 -16.74
N VAL A 152 5.62 1.00 -16.70
CA VAL A 152 6.27 1.81 -15.66
C VAL A 152 5.99 3.29 -15.88
N VAL A 153 6.02 3.75 -17.14
CA VAL A 153 5.57 5.10 -17.50
C VAL A 153 4.11 5.31 -17.09
N ALA A 154 3.22 4.34 -17.38
CA ALA A 154 1.83 4.40 -16.96
C ALA A 154 1.69 4.49 -15.43
N LEU A 155 2.48 3.74 -14.66
CA LEU A 155 2.50 3.81 -13.19
C LEU A 155 2.88 5.21 -12.70
N ILE A 156 3.93 5.80 -13.28
CA ILE A 156 4.41 7.13 -12.89
C ILE A 156 3.36 8.20 -13.18
N GLU A 157 2.71 8.12 -14.34
CA GLU A 157 1.65 9.05 -14.72
C GLU A 157 0.41 8.89 -13.84
N VAL A 158 0.01 7.66 -13.52
CA VAL A 158 -1.08 7.38 -12.57
C VAL A 158 -0.75 7.91 -11.19
N ASN A 159 0.46 7.67 -10.68
CA ASN A 159 0.91 8.20 -9.39
C ASN A 159 0.88 9.73 -9.38
N LYS A 160 1.42 10.37 -10.41
CA LYS A 160 1.42 11.83 -10.54
C LYS A 160 0.02 12.43 -10.61
N ALA A 161 -0.92 11.73 -11.22
CA ALA A 161 -2.31 12.17 -11.34
C ALA A 161 -3.08 12.01 -10.02
N LEU A 162 -2.87 10.90 -9.30
CA LEU A 162 -3.67 10.53 -8.12
C LEU A 162 -3.05 10.98 -6.79
N ASP A 163 -1.74 11.22 -6.70
CA ASP A 163 -1.04 11.64 -5.48
C ASP A 163 -1.56 12.97 -4.90
N PRO A 164 -1.82 14.03 -5.69
CA PRO A 164 -2.45 15.24 -5.15
C PRO A 164 -3.88 15.00 -4.67
N LEU A 165 -4.63 14.16 -5.41
CA LEU A 165 -6.02 13.86 -5.11
C LEU A 165 -6.17 13.08 -3.80
N SER A 166 -5.30 12.09 -3.55
CA SER A 166 -5.32 11.30 -2.31
C SER A 166 -4.99 12.14 -1.08
N LYS A 167 -4.07 13.10 -1.19
CA LYS A 167 -3.70 13.99 -0.08
C LYS A 167 -4.83 14.93 0.32
N GLU A 168 -5.56 15.47 -0.65
CA GLU A 168 -6.63 16.45 -0.39
C GLU A 168 -7.99 15.80 -0.12
N ALA A 169 -8.21 14.55 -0.57
CA ALA A 169 -9.48 13.83 -0.41
C ALA A 169 -10.02 13.82 1.03
N SER A 170 -9.15 13.65 2.03
CA SER A 170 -9.52 13.65 3.45
C SER A 170 -10.10 14.98 3.96
N ARG A 171 -9.91 16.07 3.21
CA ARG A 171 -10.38 17.43 3.54
C ARG A 171 -11.52 17.88 2.63
N SER A 172 -11.61 17.31 1.43
CA SER A 172 -12.60 17.67 0.42
C SER A 172 -13.98 17.04 0.65
N SER A 173 -15.02 17.77 0.26
CA SER A 173 -16.36 17.20 0.09
C SER A 173 -16.39 16.26 -1.14
N ILE A 174 -17.45 15.45 -1.25
CA ILE A 174 -17.69 14.61 -2.43
C ILE A 174 -17.68 15.42 -3.74
N ASP A 175 -18.34 16.57 -3.78
CA ASP A 175 -18.41 17.41 -4.98
C ASP A 175 -17.03 17.98 -5.32
N SER A 176 -16.29 18.49 -4.34
CA SER A 176 -14.93 18.99 -4.58
C SER A 176 -13.96 17.87 -5.02
N PHE A 177 -14.13 16.65 -4.49
CA PHE A 177 -13.36 15.50 -4.93
C PHE A 177 -13.66 15.13 -6.39
N LEU A 178 -14.95 15.10 -6.76
CA LEU A 178 -15.40 14.79 -8.12
C LEU A 178 -15.00 15.89 -9.12
N ASP A 179 -15.03 17.16 -8.72
CA ASP A 179 -14.51 18.28 -9.52
C ASP A 179 -13.01 18.09 -9.80
N CYS A 180 -12.22 17.77 -8.76
CA CYS A 180 -10.80 17.50 -8.94
C CYS A 180 -10.55 16.27 -9.82
N LEU A 181 -11.33 15.20 -9.65
CA LEU A 181 -11.21 13.99 -10.47
C LEU A 181 -11.58 14.26 -11.94
N SER A 182 -12.60 15.07 -12.19
CA SER A 182 -13.00 15.53 -13.52
C SER A 182 -11.88 16.34 -14.18
N GLU A 183 -11.26 17.27 -13.46
CA GLU A 183 -10.12 18.04 -13.98
C GLU A 183 -8.89 17.15 -14.26
N VAL A 184 -8.65 16.12 -13.43
CA VAL A 184 -7.61 15.12 -13.69
C VAL A 184 -7.93 14.29 -14.94
N SER A 185 -9.20 13.92 -15.14
CA SER A 185 -9.69 13.21 -16.34
C SER A 185 -9.41 14.00 -17.60
N LYS A 186 -9.77 15.28 -17.62
CA LYS A 186 -9.56 16.20 -18.75
C LYS A 186 -8.08 16.37 -19.09
N LYS A 187 -7.23 16.50 -18.07
CA LYS A 187 -5.78 16.66 -18.26
C LYS A 187 -5.11 15.37 -18.73
N ASN A 188 -5.67 14.20 -18.42
CA ASN A 188 -5.11 12.90 -18.76
C ASN A 188 -6.17 11.97 -19.37
N PRO A 189 -6.56 12.16 -20.65
CA PRO A 189 -7.64 11.36 -21.27
C PRO A 189 -7.38 9.85 -21.32
N SER A 190 -6.11 9.42 -21.23
CA SER A 190 -5.71 8.00 -21.22
C SER A 190 -5.56 7.41 -19.81
N LEU A 191 -5.91 8.17 -18.75
CA LEU A 191 -5.70 7.74 -17.36
C LEU A 191 -6.45 6.45 -17.03
N THR A 192 -7.70 6.29 -17.51
CA THR A 192 -8.49 5.07 -17.33
C THR A 192 -7.74 3.83 -17.83
N THR A 193 -7.20 3.88 -19.06
CA THR A 193 -6.44 2.77 -19.64
C THR A 193 -5.15 2.50 -18.88
N LYS A 194 -4.49 3.54 -18.37
CA LYS A 194 -3.26 3.41 -17.57
C LYS A 194 -3.54 2.74 -16.23
N ILE A 195 -4.61 3.12 -15.53
CA ILE A 195 -5.05 2.47 -14.29
C ILE A 195 -5.33 0.99 -14.53
N ILE A 196 -6.08 0.64 -15.59
CA ILE A 196 -6.38 -0.75 -15.94
C ILE A 196 -5.09 -1.53 -16.24
N THR A 197 -4.14 -0.90 -16.95
CA THR A 197 -2.85 -1.50 -17.29
C THR A 197 -2.02 -1.78 -16.03
N CYS A 198 -1.93 -0.81 -15.11
CA CYS A 198 -1.23 -0.97 -13.84
C CYS A 198 -1.90 -2.04 -12.96
N ASN A 199 -3.23 -2.07 -12.89
CA ASN A 199 -3.97 -3.08 -12.14
C ASN A 199 -3.71 -4.50 -12.69
N THR A 200 -3.71 -4.66 -14.01
CA THR A 200 -3.44 -5.95 -14.67
C THR A 200 -2.02 -6.48 -14.36
N HIS A 201 -1.05 -5.59 -14.17
CA HIS A 201 0.34 -5.93 -13.88
C HIS A 201 0.74 -5.59 -12.43
N ASN A 202 -0.23 -5.46 -11.51
CA ASN A 202 -0.01 -4.96 -10.15
C ASN A 202 1.07 -5.77 -9.41
N LEU A 203 0.96 -7.10 -9.43
CA LEU A 203 1.93 -7.98 -8.77
C LEU A 203 3.35 -7.80 -9.30
N ALA A 204 3.50 -7.68 -10.62
CA ALA A 204 4.81 -7.47 -11.24
C ALA A 204 5.39 -6.09 -10.87
N LEU A 205 4.56 -5.05 -10.83
CA LEU A 205 4.95 -3.70 -10.40
C LEU A 205 5.38 -3.67 -8.92
N GLN A 206 4.62 -4.34 -8.04
CA GLN A 206 4.97 -4.47 -6.63
C GLN A 206 6.32 -5.17 -6.46
N ASN A 207 6.52 -6.29 -7.15
CA ASN A 207 7.76 -7.05 -7.08
C ASN A 207 8.95 -6.24 -7.61
N MET A 208 8.78 -5.50 -8.71
CA MET A 208 9.80 -4.61 -9.24
C MET A 208 10.15 -3.50 -8.24
N TYR A 209 9.16 -2.84 -7.66
CA TYR A 209 9.39 -1.80 -6.65
C TYR A 209 10.09 -2.35 -5.41
N ARG A 210 9.65 -3.49 -4.88
CA ARG A 210 10.30 -4.17 -3.74
C ARG A 210 11.75 -4.53 -4.06
N ASN A 211 12.03 -5.02 -5.28
CA ASN A 211 13.40 -5.36 -5.69
C ASN A 211 14.32 -4.14 -5.68
N ILE A 212 13.87 -3.00 -6.23
CA ILE A 212 14.67 -1.77 -6.24
C ILE A 212 14.86 -1.26 -4.81
N ALA A 213 13.79 -1.25 -4.02
CA ALA A 213 13.83 -0.81 -2.64
C ALA A 213 14.78 -1.67 -1.79
N ASN A 214 14.93 -2.97 -2.11
CA ASN A 214 15.70 -3.94 -1.33
C ASN A 214 17.01 -4.39 -2.01
N ARG A 215 17.39 -3.81 -3.16
CA ARG A 215 18.47 -4.31 -4.04
C ARG A 215 19.80 -4.47 -3.33
N ASP A 216 20.07 -3.63 -2.33
CA ASP A 216 21.34 -3.59 -1.60
C ASP A 216 21.25 -4.18 -0.18
N LEU A 217 20.09 -4.72 0.21
CA LEU A 217 19.86 -5.20 1.58
C LEU A 217 19.98 -6.72 1.74
N CYS A 218 19.70 -7.50 0.68
CA CYS A 218 19.69 -8.96 0.74
C CYS A 218 20.24 -9.56 -0.56
N GLU A 219 21.26 -10.41 -0.45
CA GLU A 219 21.72 -11.25 -1.54
C GLU A 219 21.03 -12.61 -1.47
N VAL A 220 20.44 -13.05 -2.59
CA VAL A 220 19.69 -14.30 -2.67
C VAL A 220 20.17 -15.15 -3.84
N MET A 221 20.36 -16.43 -3.55
CA MET A 221 20.77 -17.44 -4.52
C MET A 221 19.99 -18.73 -4.29
N LEU A 222 19.32 -19.22 -5.32
CA LEU A 222 18.69 -20.54 -5.32
C LEU A 222 19.52 -21.49 -6.17
N THR A 223 19.78 -22.68 -5.63
CA THR A 223 20.62 -23.69 -6.28
C THR A 223 19.84 -24.96 -6.53
N TYR A 224 19.88 -25.47 -7.75
CA TYR A 224 19.23 -26.71 -8.15
C TYR A 224 20.23 -27.70 -8.74
N ASP A 225 20.14 -28.97 -8.37
CA ASP A 225 20.92 -30.04 -8.97
C ASP A 225 20.39 -30.36 -10.38
N THR A 226 21.25 -30.25 -11.40
CA THR A 226 20.89 -30.69 -12.75
C THR A 226 21.14 -32.18 -12.90
N THR A 227 20.09 -32.95 -13.16
CA THR A 227 20.11 -34.43 -13.10
C THR A 227 20.63 -35.12 -14.37
N GLN A 228 21.17 -34.39 -15.36
CA GLN A 228 21.41 -34.98 -16.68
C GLN A 228 22.88 -35.24 -17.07
N ASN A 229 23.89 -34.74 -16.36
CA ASN A 229 25.29 -35.07 -16.68
C ASN A 229 26.09 -35.38 -15.41
N GLN A 230 26.91 -36.44 -15.45
CA GLN A 230 28.02 -36.58 -14.51
C GLN A 230 29.20 -35.78 -15.08
N PRO A 231 29.84 -34.89 -14.30
CA PRO A 231 29.63 -34.59 -12.87
C PRO A 231 28.38 -33.72 -12.61
N ARG A 232 27.76 -33.88 -11.43
CA ARG A 232 26.60 -33.07 -10.99
C ARG A 232 26.94 -31.58 -11.13
N VAL A 233 26.26 -30.90 -12.05
CA VAL A 233 26.36 -29.45 -12.18
C VAL A 233 25.22 -28.84 -11.37
N THR A 234 25.56 -28.08 -10.34
CA THR A 234 24.60 -27.26 -9.60
C THR A 234 24.39 -25.97 -10.38
N ALA A 235 23.14 -25.70 -10.77
CA ALA A 235 22.76 -24.44 -11.38
C ALA A 235 22.35 -23.47 -10.29
N SER A 236 22.98 -22.29 -10.26
CA SER A 236 22.68 -21.21 -9.32
C SER A 236 21.96 -20.08 -10.03
N TYR A 237 20.90 -19.57 -9.42
CA TYR A 237 20.07 -18.50 -9.96
C TYR A 237 20.02 -17.37 -8.95
N ASN A 238 20.38 -16.17 -9.38
CA ASN A 238 20.25 -14.97 -8.57
C ASN A 238 18.80 -14.45 -8.60
N LEU A 239 18.50 -13.41 -7.82
CA LEU A 239 17.14 -12.85 -7.75
C LEU A 239 16.58 -12.41 -9.12
N ALA A 240 17.41 -11.82 -9.99
CA ALA A 240 16.98 -11.40 -11.32
C ALA A 240 16.63 -12.60 -12.21
N ASP A 241 17.45 -13.66 -12.18
CA ASP A 241 17.19 -14.91 -12.90
C ASP A 241 15.89 -15.56 -12.41
N LEU A 242 15.67 -15.57 -11.10
CA LEU A 242 14.48 -16.16 -10.48
C LEU A 242 13.20 -15.44 -10.91
N HIS A 243 13.21 -14.12 -11.00
CA HIS A 243 12.04 -13.35 -11.46
C HIS A 243 11.69 -13.63 -12.92
N ASP A 244 12.69 -13.71 -13.80
CA ASP A 244 12.48 -14.06 -15.21
C ASP A 244 11.91 -15.49 -15.34
N LEU A 245 12.50 -16.46 -14.64
CA LEU A 245 12.02 -17.84 -14.63
C LEU A 245 10.61 -17.95 -14.01
N TYR A 246 10.33 -17.21 -12.95
CA TYR A 246 9.02 -17.15 -12.30
C TYR A 246 7.93 -16.63 -13.23
N GLY A 247 8.21 -15.52 -13.95
CA GLY A 247 7.28 -15.00 -14.96
C GLY A 247 6.96 -16.06 -16.02
N ARG A 248 7.98 -16.74 -16.56
CA ARG A 248 7.81 -17.82 -17.54
C ARG A 248 7.02 -19.01 -16.94
N ALA A 249 7.34 -19.41 -15.71
CA ALA A 249 6.68 -20.51 -15.01
C ALA A 249 5.16 -20.26 -14.84
N LEU A 250 4.76 -19.03 -14.49
CA LEU A 250 3.34 -18.65 -14.39
C LEU A 250 2.60 -18.79 -15.72
N PHE A 251 3.21 -18.36 -16.83
CA PHE A 251 2.61 -18.51 -18.17
C PHE A 251 2.49 -19.98 -18.58
N ILE A 252 3.52 -20.78 -18.31
CA ILE A 252 3.53 -22.21 -18.62
C ILE A 252 2.47 -22.94 -17.78
N GLY A 253 2.39 -22.68 -16.47
CA GLY A 253 1.39 -23.27 -15.59
C GLY A 253 -0.05 -23.01 -16.05
N LYS A 254 -0.35 -21.77 -16.45
CA LYS A 254 -1.67 -21.41 -17.02
C LYS A 254 -1.97 -22.15 -18.32
N SER A 255 -0.97 -22.31 -19.18
CA SER A 255 -1.11 -22.99 -20.47
C SER A 255 -1.36 -24.49 -20.30
N ILE A 256 -0.63 -25.16 -19.38
CA ILE A 256 -0.78 -26.60 -19.14
C ILE A 256 -2.12 -26.93 -18.46
N ALA A 257 -2.65 -26.05 -17.60
CA ALA A 257 -3.96 -26.23 -16.99
C ALA A 257 -5.12 -26.25 -18.01
N SER A 258 -4.91 -25.73 -19.22
CA SER A 258 -5.90 -25.66 -20.30
C SER A 258 -5.89 -26.86 -21.26
N VAL A 259 -4.90 -27.76 -21.17
CA VAL A 259 -4.70 -28.89 -22.09
C VAL A 259 -4.81 -30.24 -21.33
N ASP A 260 -5.36 -31.26 -21.99
CA ASP A 260 -5.82 -32.54 -21.44
C ASP A 260 -4.78 -33.33 -20.60
N ARG A 261 -5.22 -33.87 -19.45
CA ARG A 261 -4.43 -34.12 -18.22
C ARG A 261 -3.73 -35.49 -18.09
N SER A 262 -3.29 -36.15 -19.17
CA SER A 262 -2.75 -37.53 -19.03
C SER A 262 -1.21 -37.67 -19.05
N LYS A 263 -0.45 -36.62 -19.34
CA LYS A 263 1.04 -36.70 -19.43
C LYS A 263 1.85 -35.63 -18.67
N GLY A 264 1.19 -34.68 -17.99
CA GLY A 264 1.86 -33.49 -17.41
C GLY A 264 1.74 -33.30 -15.90
N GLU A 265 1.17 -34.23 -15.13
CA GLU A 265 0.91 -34.01 -13.69
C GLU A 265 2.18 -33.72 -12.88
N ASN A 266 3.28 -34.43 -13.16
CA ASN A 266 4.57 -34.20 -12.49
C ASN A 266 5.20 -32.86 -12.89
N ASP A 267 5.08 -32.45 -14.16
CA ASP A 267 5.63 -31.17 -14.63
C ASP A 267 4.86 -29.99 -14.04
N VAL A 268 3.53 -30.08 -13.96
CA VAL A 268 2.69 -29.09 -13.29
C VAL A 268 3.04 -29.00 -11.80
N LYS A 269 3.22 -30.13 -11.12
CA LYS A 269 3.61 -30.16 -9.71
C LYS A 269 4.98 -29.51 -9.48
N ASN A 270 5.96 -29.78 -10.34
CA ASN A 270 7.29 -29.20 -10.26
C ASN A 270 7.28 -27.69 -10.51
N ILE A 271 6.53 -27.23 -11.52
CA ILE A 271 6.34 -25.81 -11.82
C ILE A 271 5.67 -25.09 -10.64
N ASN A 272 4.60 -25.66 -10.10
CA ASN A 272 3.92 -25.08 -8.93
C ASN A 272 4.83 -25.03 -7.71
N THR A 273 5.65 -26.05 -7.49
CA THR A 273 6.63 -26.07 -6.39
C THR A 273 7.65 -24.95 -6.56
N PHE A 274 8.19 -24.75 -7.77
CA PHE A 274 9.11 -23.66 -8.07
C PHE A 274 8.46 -22.28 -7.84
N ILE A 275 7.21 -22.10 -8.29
CA ILE A 275 6.45 -20.87 -8.05
C ILE A 275 6.34 -20.60 -6.55
N THR A 276 5.95 -21.60 -5.74
CA THR A 276 5.88 -21.47 -4.28
C THR A 276 7.24 -21.14 -3.65
N GLN A 277 8.34 -21.76 -4.11
CA GLN A 277 9.68 -21.45 -3.62
C GLN A 277 10.04 -19.98 -3.85
N VAL A 278 9.82 -19.46 -5.07
CA VAL A 278 10.12 -18.07 -5.39
C VAL A 278 9.21 -17.10 -4.63
N ASP A 279 7.92 -17.41 -4.47
CA ASP A 279 6.97 -16.61 -3.68
C ASP A 279 7.40 -16.50 -2.20
N LEU A 280 7.84 -17.61 -1.60
CA LEU A 280 8.34 -17.61 -0.22
C LEU A 280 9.64 -16.83 -0.08
N VAL A 281 10.57 -17.00 -1.03
CA VAL A 281 11.82 -16.25 -1.06
C VAL A 281 11.58 -14.74 -1.14
N GLN A 282 10.63 -14.30 -1.95
CA GLN A 282 10.26 -12.88 -2.04
C GLN A 282 9.72 -12.35 -0.71
N GLN A 283 8.84 -13.11 -0.04
CA GLN A 283 8.32 -12.73 1.29
C GLN A 283 9.43 -12.69 2.35
N ILE A 284 10.36 -13.65 2.32
CA ILE A 284 11.54 -13.68 3.20
C ILE A 284 12.38 -12.42 3.00
N ILE A 285 12.68 -12.04 1.75
CA ILE A 285 13.43 -10.83 1.43
C ILE A 285 12.72 -9.60 1.99
N GLU A 286 11.40 -9.51 1.85
CA GLU A 286 10.60 -8.38 2.33
C GLU A 286 10.69 -8.24 3.86
N VAL A 287 10.43 -9.32 4.60
CA VAL A 287 10.48 -9.32 6.06
C VAL A 287 11.90 -9.06 6.56
N ASN A 288 12.91 -9.71 5.97
CA ASN A 288 14.31 -9.54 6.35
C ASN A 288 14.82 -8.12 6.06
N SER A 289 14.44 -7.54 4.91
CA SER A 289 14.78 -6.16 4.58
C SER A 289 14.18 -5.18 5.58
N LYS A 290 12.95 -5.43 6.06
CA LYS A 290 12.33 -4.61 7.10
C LYS A 290 13.07 -4.72 8.43
N LEU A 291 13.47 -5.93 8.84
CA LEU A 291 14.31 -6.15 10.03
C LEU A 291 15.64 -5.37 9.95
N ILE A 292 16.32 -5.42 8.80
CA ILE A 292 17.59 -4.69 8.58
C ILE A 292 17.36 -3.18 8.65
N ARG A 293 16.32 -2.66 8.00
CA ARG A 293 15.98 -1.22 8.05
C ARG A 293 15.64 -0.74 9.45
N LEU A 294 14.96 -1.57 10.24
CA LEU A 294 14.66 -1.31 11.65
C LEU A 294 15.88 -1.52 12.56
N GLY A 295 17.06 -1.80 12.01
CA GLY A 295 18.32 -1.81 12.75
C GLY A 295 18.47 -3.02 13.66
N HIS A 296 17.80 -4.14 13.33
CA HIS A 296 17.89 -5.35 14.14
C HIS A 296 19.34 -5.81 14.30
N PHE A 297 19.76 -6.08 15.54
CA PHE A 297 21.16 -6.31 15.89
C PHE A 297 21.78 -7.56 15.24
N LEU A 298 20.99 -8.61 15.04
CA LEU A 298 21.49 -9.92 14.56
C LEU A 298 21.45 -10.11 13.03
N TYR A 299 20.67 -9.32 12.28
CA TYR A 299 20.36 -9.64 10.88
C TYR A 299 21.25 -8.94 9.84
N GLN A 300 22.14 -8.01 10.25
CA GLN A 300 22.97 -7.24 9.30
C GLN A 300 23.89 -8.08 8.42
N ASN A 301 24.42 -9.17 8.97
CA ASN A 301 25.38 -10.04 8.28
C ASN A 301 24.96 -11.52 8.39
N MET A 302 23.67 -11.79 8.59
CA MET A 302 23.18 -13.14 8.79
C MET A 302 23.04 -13.87 7.44
N ARG A 303 23.58 -15.09 7.38
CA ARG A 303 23.35 -16.03 6.28
C ARG A 303 22.28 -17.02 6.70
N ILE A 304 21.26 -17.18 5.86
CA ILE A 304 20.16 -18.13 6.06
C ILE A 304 20.22 -19.15 4.91
N GLU A 305 20.14 -20.43 5.25
CA GLU A 305 20.10 -21.53 4.28
C GLU A 305 18.82 -22.33 4.50
N ALA A 306 18.15 -22.69 3.41
CA ALA A 306 16.96 -23.53 3.40
C ALA A 306 17.03 -24.50 2.21
N ARG A 307 16.60 -25.75 2.41
CA ARG A 307 16.74 -26.84 1.45
C ARG A 307 15.46 -27.14 0.68
N ASP A 308 14.30 -26.85 1.25
CA ASP A 308 13.01 -27.13 0.66
C ASP A 308 11.94 -26.09 1.04
N VAL A 309 10.73 -26.29 0.52
CA VAL A 309 9.59 -25.39 0.75
C VAL A 309 9.19 -25.31 2.23
N SER A 310 9.33 -26.41 2.99
CA SER A 310 8.99 -26.42 4.42
C SER A 310 9.99 -25.58 5.19
N GLU A 311 11.30 -25.76 4.93
CA GLU A 311 12.34 -24.95 5.57
C GLU A 311 12.23 -23.46 5.19
N LEU A 312 11.85 -23.14 3.95
CA LEU A 312 11.58 -21.75 3.55
C LEU A 312 10.41 -21.16 4.34
N GLN A 313 9.33 -21.92 4.54
CA GLN A 313 8.21 -21.48 5.36
C GLN A 313 8.62 -21.27 6.82
N ASP A 314 9.39 -22.18 7.41
CA ASP A 314 9.89 -22.06 8.78
C ASP A 314 10.78 -20.80 8.95
N VAL A 315 11.60 -20.49 7.94
CA VAL A 315 12.39 -19.25 7.90
C VAL A 315 11.49 -18.02 7.87
N LEU A 316 10.48 -18.00 7.02
CA LEU A 316 9.53 -16.90 6.91
C LEU A 316 8.78 -16.67 8.23
N ASP A 317 8.29 -17.74 8.85
CA ASP A 317 7.56 -17.70 10.12
C ASP A 317 8.45 -17.15 11.24
N LYS A 318 9.70 -17.63 11.31
CA LYS A 318 10.68 -17.14 12.28
C LYS A 318 10.99 -15.66 12.08
N LEU A 319 11.29 -15.22 10.86
CA LEU A 319 11.59 -13.81 10.57
C LEU A 319 10.40 -12.90 10.90
N THR A 320 9.19 -13.37 10.61
CA THR A 320 7.95 -12.64 10.91
C THR A 320 7.74 -12.50 12.42
N GLN A 321 8.01 -13.56 13.18
CA GLN A 321 7.98 -13.51 14.64
C GLN A 321 9.05 -12.57 15.20
N ASP A 322 10.27 -12.63 14.66
CA ASP A 322 11.39 -11.80 15.09
C ASP A 322 11.15 -10.32 14.82
N LEU A 323 10.55 -10.00 13.66
CA LEU A 323 10.11 -8.65 13.32
C LEU A 323 9.10 -8.12 14.34
N LYS A 324 8.08 -8.92 14.68
CA LYS A 324 7.06 -8.51 15.65
C LYS A 324 7.63 -8.26 17.05
N ILE A 325 8.53 -9.13 17.50
CA ILE A 325 9.23 -8.97 18.79
C ILE A 325 10.09 -7.71 18.77
N TRP A 326 10.82 -7.48 17.66
CA TRP A 326 11.68 -6.31 17.52
C TRP A 326 10.90 -5.01 17.52
N GLU A 327 9.78 -4.94 16.80
CA GLU A 327 8.90 -3.77 16.79
C GLU A 327 8.39 -3.43 18.20
N ASP A 328 7.93 -4.43 18.98
CA ASP A 328 7.50 -4.26 20.38
C ASP A 328 8.64 -3.76 21.28
N VAL A 329 9.82 -4.36 21.16
CA VAL A 329 10.99 -4.01 21.98
C VAL A 329 11.48 -2.59 21.68
N VAL A 330 11.52 -2.20 20.41
CA VAL A 330 11.92 -0.85 20.00
C VAL A 330 10.91 0.19 20.50
N ASP A 331 9.61 -0.06 20.33
CA ASP A 331 8.55 0.83 20.79
C ASP A 331 8.62 1.05 22.31
N ARG A 332 8.74 -0.05 23.07
CA ARG A 332 8.92 0.00 24.53
C ARG A 332 10.16 0.80 24.94
N ALA A 333 11.31 0.54 24.31
CA ALA A 333 12.54 1.25 24.64
C ALA A 333 12.44 2.75 24.33
N GLN A 334 11.81 3.12 23.21
CA GLN A 334 11.57 4.52 22.83
C GLN A 334 10.60 5.23 23.77
N ASN A 335 9.58 4.52 24.28
CA ASN A 335 8.67 5.03 25.30
C ASN A 335 9.38 5.28 26.64
N GLU A 336 10.33 4.44 27.04
CA GLU A 336 11.09 4.60 28.28
C GLU A 336 12.24 5.62 28.18
N HIS A 337 12.85 5.77 26.99
CA HIS A 337 14.02 6.62 26.78
C HIS A 337 13.78 7.65 25.68
N TYR A 338 13.34 8.85 26.10
CA TYR A 338 13.00 9.97 25.22
C TYR A 338 14.03 10.25 24.11
N TYR A 339 15.33 10.28 24.43
CA TYR A 339 16.36 10.62 23.44
C TYR A 339 16.55 9.55 22.35
N LEU A 340 16.09 8.30 22.53
CA LEU A 340 16.10 7.29 21.47
C LEU A 340 15.18 7.69 20.31
N THR A 341 14.14 8.49 20.56
CA THR A 341 13.17 8.92 19.54
C THR A 341 13.77 9.87 18.49
N PHE A 342 14.93 10.48 18.78
CA PHE A 342 15.59 11.43 17.88
C PHE A 342 16.43 10.74 16.80
N PHE A 343 16.67 9.45 16.95
CA PHE A 343 17.64 8.70 16.15
C PHE A 343 16.95 7.64 15.31
N SER A 344 17.36 7.53 14.05
CA SER A 344 16.93 6.44 13.18
C SER A 344 17.49 5.11 13.68
N ALA A 345 16.90 4.00 13.22
CA ALA A 345 17.42 2.66 13.50
C ALA A 345 18.90 2.48 13.11
N HIS A 346 19.33 3.08 12.00
CA HIS A 346 20.74 3.07 11.58
C HIS A 346 21.65 3.83 12.56
N HIS A 347 21.18 4.95 13.11
CA HIS A 347 21.92 5.69 14.13
C HIS A 347 22.05 4.89 15.44
N ILE A 348 20.95 4.26 15.89
CA ILE A 348 20.96 3.40 17.09
C ILE A 348 21.95 2.24 16.91
N LEU A 349 21.98 1.65 15.72
CA LEU A 349 22.91 0.59 15.41
C LEU A 349 24.38 1.07 15.39
N ALA A 350 24.63 2.27 14.86
CA ALA A 350 25.96 2.88 14.92
C ALA A 350 26.42 3.08 16.37
N PHE A 351 25.54 3.55 17.26
CA PHE A 351 25.82 3.66 18.69
C PHE A 351 26.10 2.29 19.33
N TYR A 352 25.30 1.28 19.01
CA TYR A 352 25.55 -0.08 19.49
C TYR A 352 26.95 -0.56 19.09
N ASN A 353 27.31 -0.44 17.81
CA ASN A 353 28.63 -0.84 17.31
C ASN A 353 29.76 -0.05 17.97
N TYR A 354 29.57 1.23 18.20
CA TYR A 354 30.56 2.10 18.84
C TYR A 354 30.79 1.72 20.30
N PHE A 355 29.72 1.65 21.10
CA PHE A 355 29.79 1.41 22.54
C PHE A 355 30.09 -0.05 22.90
N ARG A 356 29.97 -0.98 21.96
CA ARG A 356 30.43 -2.38 22.09
C ARG A 356 31.95 -2.53 21.87
N THR A 357 32.59 -1.58 21.21
CA THR A 357 33.99 -1.76 20.81
C THR A 357 34.95 -1.38 21.94
N ASP A 358 35.72 -2.35 22.42
CA ASP A 358 36.68 -2.17 23.53
C ASP A 358 37.96 -1.40 23.13
N ASN A 359 38.26 -1.28 21.83
CA ASN A 359 39.55 -0.76 21.37
C ASN A 359 39.43 0.20 20.16
N PRO A 360 39.98 1.43 20.22
CA PRO A 360 39.99 2.36 19.10
C PRO A 360 41.05 1.97 18.05
N GLY A 361 40.64 1.17 17.07
CA GLY A 361 41.37 0.98 15.80
C GLY A 361 40.93 1.98 14.72
N HIS A 362 41.56 1.95 13.54
CA HIS A 362 41.33 2.91 12.45
C HIS A 362 39.88 2.93 11.90
N ASP A 363 39.15 1.81 11.97
CA ASP A 363 37.71 1.75 11.63
C ASP A 363 36.82 2.33 12.73
N ASN A 364 37.31 2.34 13.98
CA ASN A 364 36.61 2.96 15.11
C ASN A 364 36.65 4.50 15.00
N ASP A 365 37.68 5.08 14.38
CA ASP A 365 37.74 6.53 14.16
C ASP A 365 36.63 7.04 13.22
N LYS A 366 36.32 6.29 12.15
CA LYS A 366 35.19 6.61 11.26
C LYS A 366 33.87 6.47 11.99
N LEU A 367 33.67 5.37 12.73
CA LEU A 367 32.44 5.13 13.48
C LEU A 367 32.23 6.19 14.58
N LYS A 368 33.32 6.59 15.25
CA LYS A 368 33.35 7.68 16.22
C LYS A 368 32.94 8.99 15.57
N GLU A 369 33.49 9.34 14.41
CA GLU A 369 33.14 10.55 13.67
C GLU A 369 31.65 10.55 13.30
N VAL A 370 31.13 9.42 12.80
CA VAL A 370 29.70 9.26 12.50
C VAL A 370 28.85 9.48 13.75
N CYS A 371 29.13 8.78 14.85
CA CYS A 371 28.38 8.91 16.10
C CYS A 371 28.46 10.34 16.67
N GLN A 372 29.64 10.98 16.60
CA GLN A 372 29.86 12.35 17.06
C GLN A 372 29.09 13.37 16.23
N ASN A 373 29.01 13.18 14.91
CA ASN A 373 28.23 14.04 14.03
C ASN A 373 26.72 13.87 14.28
N ILE A 374 26.26 12.64 14.50
CA ILE A 374 24.85 12.33 14.81
C ILE A 374 24.39 13.04 16.09
N ILE A 375 25.16 12.98 17.19
CA ILE A 375 24.77 13.66 18.43
C ILE A 375 24.87 15.19 18.31
N ARG A 376 25.83 15.72 17.52
CA ARG A 376 25.96 17.16 17.31
C ARG A 376 24.82 17.74 16.49
N PHE A 377 24.29 16.96 15.56
CA PHE A 377 23.10 17.35 14.81
C PHE A 377 21.90 17.65 15.74
N VAL A 378 21.76 16.87 16.82
CA VAL A 378 20.75 17.12 17.87
C VAL A 378 21.13 18.33 18.71
N ASN A 379 22.40 18.43 19.13
CA ASN A 379 22.91 19.58 19.86
C ASN A 379 24.41 19.79 19.61
N ASP A 380 24.80 20.92 19.04
CA ASP A 380 26.18 21.18 18.60
C ASP A 380 27.23 21.12 19.73
N ALA A 381 26.79 21.30 20.99
CA ALA A 381 27.62 21.21 22.18
C ALA A 381 27.85 19.77 22.67
N ALA A 382 27.08 18.79 22.18
CA ALA A 382 27.17 17.40 22.60
C ALA A 382 28.53 16.77 22.25
N GLN A 383 29.09 16.05 23.21
CA GLN A 383 30.37 15.34 23.08
C GLN A 383 30.14 13.84 23.26
N LEU A 384 30.73 13.06 22.37
CA LEU A 384 30.59 11.61 22.39
C LEU A 384 31.51 11.04 23.49
N PRO A 385 30.98 10.26 24.44
CA PRO A 385 31.80 9.67 25.49
C PRO A 385 32.70 8.57 24.91
N ILE A 386 33.87 8.37 25.52
CA ILE A 386 34.79 7.30 25.15
C ILE A 386 34.09 5.95 25.40
N PRO A 387 34.13 5.01 24.44
CA PRO A 387 33.46 3.74 24.60
C PRO A 387 34.18 2.95 25.68
N THR A 388 33.45 2.55 26.71
CA THR A 388 34.00 1.81 27.86
C THR A 388 33.84 0.30 27.72
N GLY A 389 33.37 -0.20 26.57
CA GLY A 389 33.12 -1.64 26.39
C GLY A 389 31.94 -2.19 27.20
N LYS A 390 31.03 -1.31 27.66
CA LYS A 390 29.98 -1.69 28.62
C LYS A 390 28.79 -2.38 27.96
N LEU A 391 28.62 -2.28 26.65
CA LEU A 391 27.53 -2.96 25.97
C LEU A 391 27.89 -4.42 25.71
N ASN A 392 27.11 -5.31 26.31
CA ASN A 392 27.21 -6.75 26.04
C ASN A 392 26.88 -7.03 24.58
N ALA A 393 27.59 -8.00 24.00
CA ALA A 393 27.22 -8.53 22.70
C ALA A 393 25.85 -9.21 22.80
N VAL A 394 24.94 -8.81 21.92
CA VAL A 394 23.61 -9.42 21.80
C VAL A 394 23.77 -10.88 21.32
N GLN A 395 23.29 -11.83 22.13
CA GLN A 395 23.31 -13.27 21.83
C GLN A 395 21.91 -13.83 21.62
N SER A 396 20.91 -13.27 22.30
CA SER A 396 19.52 -13.70 22.20
C SER A 396 18.55 -12.52 22.15
N LYS A 397 17.26 -12.82 21.96
CA LYS A 397 16.17 -11.83 21.97
C LYS A 397 16.02 -11.14 23.33
N ASP A 398 16.42 -11.82 24.40
CA ASP A 398 16.33 -11.27 25.77
C ASP A 398 17.32 -10.11 25.99
N ASP A 399 18.36 -10.03 25.16
CA ASP A 399 19.36 -8.96 25.24
C ASP A 399 18.92 -7.67 24.53
N PHE A 400 17.91 -7.74 23.65
CA PHE A 400 17.53 -6.61 22.78
C PHE A 400 17.11 -5.38 23.57
N PHE A 401 16.14 -5.58 24.49
CA PHE A 401 15.59 -4.49 25.28
C PHE A 401 16.62 -3.89 26.25
N PRO A 402 17.37 -4.68 27.05
CA PRO A 402 18.44 -4.15 27.90
C PRO A 402 19.49 -3.34 27.13
N VAL A 403 19.90 -3.79 25.93
CA VAL A 403 20.89 -3.08 25.11
C VAL A 403 20.34 -1.74 24.63
N LEU A 404 19.10 -1.69 24.16
CA LEU A 404 18.46 -0.43 23.76
C LEU A 404 18.32 0.53 24.95
N CYS A 405 17.89 0.05 26.10
CA CYS A 405 17.82 0.86 27.32
C CYS A 405 19.18 1.43 27.72
N ASN A 406 20.24 0.63 27.66
CA ASN A 406 21.60 1.09 27.95
C ASN A 406 22.04 2.20 26.98
N ILE A 407 21.75 2.07 25.69
CA ILE A 407 22.00 3.14 24.71
C ILE A 407 21.18 4.39 25.08
N GLY A 408 19.91 4.20 25.46
CA GLY A 408 19.02 5.28 25.92
C GLY A 408 19.56 6.03 27.14
N VAL A 409 20.13 5.32 28.12
CA VAL A 409 20.78 5.91 29.30
C VAL A 409 22.02 6.70 28.88
N ILE A 410 22.88 6.15 28.02
CA ILE A 410 24.07 6.86 27.53
C ILE A 410 23.67 8.17 26.81
N LEU A 411 22.63 8.12 25.97
CA LEU A 411 22.11 9.31 25.29
C LEU A 411 21.53 10.32 26.29
N TYR A 412 20.83 9.85 27.32
CA TYR A 412 20.35 10.71 28.40
C TYR A 412 21.49 11.43 29.10
N ASP A 413 22.56 10.73 29.45
CA ASP A 413 23.73 11.32 30.10
C ASP A 413 24.43 12.36 29.19
N ILE A 414 24.44 12.13 27.87
CA ILE A 414 25.00 13.09 26.91
C ILE A 414 24.20 14.40 26.88
N PHE A 415 22.86 14.32 26.89
CA PHE A 415 22.01 15.48 26.63
C PHE A 415 21.39 16.12 27.88
N SER A 416 21.37 15.44 29.02
CA SER A 416 20.71 15.91 30.25
C SER A 416 21.30 17.20 30.80
N ASP A 417 22.62 17.35 30.74
CA ASP A 417 23.35 18.52 31.24
C ASP A 417 23.50 19.65 30.21
N ILE A 418 23.04 19.43 28.97
CA ILE A 418 23.19 20.41 27.89
C ILE A 418 21.91 21.24 27.76
N PRO A 419 21.99 22.58 27.78
CA PRO A 419 20.83 23.43 27.56
C PRO A 419 20.14 23.10 26.23
N ARG A 420 18.82 22.92 26.27
CA ARG A 420 18.02 22.70 25.07
C ARG A 420 18.08 23.97 24.21
N GLN A 421 18.71 23.86 23.03
CA GLN A 421 18.66 24.93 22.03
C GLN A 421 17.27 24.91 21.38
N ILE A 422 16.36 25.76 21.88
CA ILE A 422 15.09 25.99 21.23
C ILE A 422 15.36 26.80 19.97
N ARG A 423 15.24 26.17 18.80
CA ARG A 423 15.31 26.87 17.52
C ARG A 423 14.01 27.65 17.33
N SER A 424 14.11 28.95 17.07
CA SER A 424 12.94 29.77 16.74
C SER A 424 12.26 29.22 15.50
N ILE A 425 10.98 28.88 15.61
CA ILE A 425 10.15 28.55 14.45
C ILE A 425 9.87 29.88 13.72
N PRO A 426 10.07 29.97 12.40
CA PRO A 426 9.71 31.18 11.65
C PRO A 426 8.20 31.45 11.76
N ASP A 427 7.82 32.71 12.01
CA ASP A 427 6.42 33.18 12.18
C ASP A 427 5.48 32.89 10.98
N ILE A 428 6.02 32.37 9.88
CA ILE A 428 5.29 32.01 8.66
C ILE A 428 4.44 30.74 8.87
N LEU A 429 4.79 29.89 9.84
CA LEU A 429 4.08 28.65 10.13
C LEU A 429 2.92 28.90 11.10
N LYS A 430 1.67 28.72 10.63
CA LYS A 430 0.48 28.87 11.48
C LYS A 430 0.43 27.77 12.54
N PRO A 431 0.23 28.10 13.84
CA PRO A 431 0.03 27.09 14.88
C PRO A 431 -1.23 26.27 14.60
N VAL A 432 -1.11 24.95 14.67
CA VAL A 432 -2.25 24.02 14.68
C VAL A 432 -2.39 23.49 16.10
N ILE A 433 -3.46 23.86 16.79
CA ILE A 433 -3.79 23.29 18.09
C ILE A 433 -4.37 21.89 17.82
N ALA A 434 -3.59 20.86 18.08
CA ALA A 434 -4.02 19.47 18.00
C ALA A 434 -3.68 18.79 19.32
N ASP A 435 -4.70 18.29 20.02
CA ASP A 435 -4.55 17.58 21.29
C ASP A 435 -4.02 16.14 21.10
N THR A 436 -3.72 15.73 19.86
CA THR A 436 -3.31 14.37 19.52
C THR A 436 -2.38 14.37 18.30
N VAL A 437 -1.26 13.67 18.42
CA VAL A 437 -0.29 13.49 17.34
C VAL A 437 -0.70 12.28 16.48
N PHE A 438 -0.76 12.45 15.17
CA PHE A 438 -1.07 11.38 14.22
C PHE A 438 0.19 10.86 13.51
N SER A 439 0.28 9.55 13.31
CA SER A 439 1.38 8.92 12.58
C SER A 439 1.51 9.51 11.17
N GLY A 440 2.75 9.82 10.75
CA GLY A 440 3.06 10.42 9.45
C GLY A 440 2.95 11.94 9.38
N GLN A 441 2.63 12.63 10.48
CA GLN A 441 2.58 14.09 10.55
C GLN A 441 3.61 14.62 11.55
N ILE A 442 4.28 15.73 11.21
CA ILE A 442 5.25 16.39 12.08
C ILE A 442 4.53 17.44 12.90
N PHE A 443 4.57 17.28 14.21
CA PHE A 443 4.07 18.27 15.17
C PHE A 443 5.26 18.83 15.93
N VAL A 444 5.31 20.16 16.04
CA VAL A 444 6.33 20.85 16.83
C VAL A 444 5.59 21.49 18.00
N ALA A 445 5.81 20.96 19.20
CA ALA A 445 5.31 21.60 20.41
C ALA A 445 6.10 22.91 20.62
N ALA A 446 5.38 24.02 20.74
CA ALA A 446 5.93 25.35 21.00
C ALA A 446 5.77 25.73 22.47
#